data_AF-A0A7G9SNH7-F1
#
_entry.id   AF-A0A7G9SNH7-F1
#
_cell.length_a   1.000
_cell.length_b   1.000
_cell.length_c   1.000
_cell.angle_alpha   90.00
_cell.angle_beta   90.00
_cell.angle_gamma   90.00
#
_symmetry.space_group_name_H-M   'P 1'
#
loop_
_entity.id
_entity.type
_entity.pdbx_description
1 polymer ?
#
loop_
_entity_poly.entity_id
_entity_poly.type
_entity_poly.pdbx_seq_one_letter_code
_entity_poly.pdbx_strand_id
1 'polypeptide(L)'
;MQLKAFKASNAAAALLPMAFVLAGIVLSPLFFACAFLAFGAQIAKTNKGLGLGVGALGLVYFMLVFGYGTGKDLALRDNARQASQGTLGSP
;
A
#
# COMPACT_ATOMS: atom_id res chain seq x y z
N MET A 1 26.08 29.18 1.38
CA MET A 1 26.08 27.79 0.86
C MET A 1 25.05 26.85 1.49
N GLN A 2 24.57 27.09 2.71
CA GLN A 2 23.68 26.15 3.45
C GLN A 2 22.26 25.96 2.86
N LEU A 3 21.71 26.95 2.13
CA LEU A 3 20.35 26.85 1.57
C LEU A 3 20.20 25.83 0.42
N LYS A 4 21.26 25.57 -0.35
CA LYS A 4 21.21 24.59 -1.45
C LYS A 4 21.19 23.16 -0.92
N ALA A 5 21.95 22.87 0.13
CA ALA A 5 22.00 21.55 0.76
C ALA A 5 20.65 21.18 1.43
N PHE A 6 20.00 22.14 2.10
CA PHE A 6 18.68 21.94 2.71
C PHE A 6 17.55 21.71 1.69
N LYS A 7 17.63 22.34 0.50
CA LYS A 7 16.65 22.12 -0.58
C LYS A 7 16.86 20.76 -1.27
N ALA A 8 18.12 20.34 -1.42
CA ALA A 8 18.48 19.05 -1.99
C ALA A 8 18.06 17.86 -1.11
N SER A 9 18.17 17.98 0.21
CA SER A 9 17.74 16.92 1.14
C SER A 9 16.22 16.71 1.14
N ASN A 10 15.44 17.77 1.00
CA ASN A 10 13.97 17.66 0.87
C ASN A 10 13.53 17.05 -0.47
N ALA A 11 14.24 17.36 -1.57
CA ALA A 11 14.00 16.73 -2.87
C ALA A 11 14.34 15.22 -2.85
N ALA A 12 15.44 14.85 -2.20
CA ALA A 12 15.82 13.45 -1.99
C ALA A 12 14.83 12.70 -1.09
N ALA A 13 14.25 13.37 -0.09
CA ALA A 13 13.25 12.77 0.78
C ALA A 13 11.92 12.48 0.05
N ALA A 14 11.56 13.29 -0.96
CA ALA A 14 10.38 13.06 -1.79
C ALA A 14 10.56 11.97 -2.86
N LEU A 15 11.80 11.62 -3.21
CA LEU A 15 12.10 10.56 -4.20
C LEU A 15 11.62 9.17 -3.73
N LEU A 16 11.78 8.88 -2.43
CA LEU A 16 11.40 7.58 -1.87
C LEU A 16 9.88 7.31 -1.95
N PRO A 17 8.97 8.18 -1.45
CA PRO A 17 7.54 7.96 -1.61
C PRO A 17 7.12 7.95 -3.08
N MET A 18 7.78 8.73 -3.94
CA MET A 18 7.49 8.74 -5.38
C MET A 18 7.86 7.41 -6.06
N ALA A 19 8.99 6.81 -5.69
CA ALA A 19 9.36 5.46 -6.15
C ALA A 19 8.32 4.41 -5.71
N PHE A 20 7.81 4.49 -4.49
CA PHE A 20 6.75 3.61 -4.01
C PHE A 20 5.41 3.81 -4.74
N VAL A 21 5.07 5.04 -5.11
CA VAL A 21 3.88 5.32 -5.95
C VAL A 21 4.04 4.66 -7.32
N LEU A 22 5.20 4.82 -7.96
CA LEU A 22 5.48 4.20 -9.27
C LEU A 22 5.44 2.67 -9.18
N ALA A 23 6.04 2.09 -8.13
CA ALA A 23 5.94 0.65 -7.86
C ALA A 23 4.49 0.21 -7.58
N GLY A 24 3.68 1.07 -6.97
CA GLY A 24 2.24 0.88 -6.74
C GLY A 24 1.46 0.67 -8.03
N ILE A 25 1.78 1.48 -9.04
CA ILE A 25 1.16 1.44 -10.36
C ILE A 25 1.64 0.23 -11.18
N VAL A 26 2.95 -0.05 -11.15
CA VAL A 26 3.58 -1.02 -12.05
C VAL A 26 3.53 -2.46 -11.51
N LEU A 27 3.71 -2.65 -10.21
CA LEU A 27 3.93 -3.97 -9.62
C LEU A 27 2.75 -4.42 -8.76
N SER A 28 2.37 -3.62 -7.77
CA SER A 28 1.33 -4.02 -6.82
C SER A 28 0.77 -2.82 -6.05
N PRO A 29 -0.55 -2.73 -5.85
CA PRO A 29 -1.16 -1.66 -5.06
C PRO A 29 -0.62 -1.60 -3.62
N LEU A 30 -0.08 -2.70 -3.08
CA LEU A 30 0.53 -2.74 -1.74
C LEU A 30 1.64 -1.70 -1.54
N PHE A 31 2.37 -1.32 -2.59
CA PHE A 31 3.42 -0.31 -2.49
C PHE A 31 2.88 1.10 -2.20
N PHE A 32 1.61 1.40 -2.47
CA PHE A 32 1.01 2.66 -2.04
C PHE A 32 0.97 2.80 -0.52
N ALA A 33 0.80 1.70 0.23
CA ALA A 33 0.88 1.74 1.69
C ALA A 33 2.28 2.18 2.16
N CYS A 34 3.33 1.68 1.53
CA CYS A 34 4.70 2.11 1.79
C CYS A 34 4.93 3.58 1.46
N ALA A 35 4.32 4.08 0.36
CA ALA A 35 4.35 5.49 0.02
C ALA A 35 3.70 6.36 1.11
N PHE A 36 2.52 5.97 1.60
CA PHE A 36 1.83 6.68 2.70
C PHE A 36 2.66 6.66 4.00
N LEU A 37 3.27 5.54 4.35
CA LEU A 37 4.14 5.44 5.53
C LEU A 37 5.39 6.32 5.41
N ALA A 38 6.06 6.29 4.26
CA ALA A 38 7.23 7.13 4.00
C ALA A 38 6.87 8.63 4.03
N PHE A 39 5.74 9.00 3.41
CA PHE A 39 5.25 10.37 3.39
C PHE A 39 4.79 10.84 4.78
N GLY A 40 4.08 9.99 5.53
CA GLY A 40 3.67 10.24 6.90
C GLY A 40 4.85 10.42 7.84
N ALA A 41 5.89 9.58 7.72
CA ALA A 41 7.13 9.72 8.48
C ALA A 41 7.86 11.05 8.19
N GLN A 42 7.77 11.54 6.95
CA GLN A 42 8.33 12.84 6.59
C GLN A 42 7.53 14.01 7.16
N ILE A 43 6.19 13.94 7.09
CA ILE A 43 5.31 14.94 7.72
C ILE A 43 5.46 14.94 9.24
N ALA A 44 5.64 13.77 9.87
CA ALA A 44 5.79 13.63 11.31
C ALA A 44 6.98 14.41 11.89
N LYS A 45 8.00 14.71 11.07
CA LYS A 45 9.13 15.55 11.45
C LYS A 45 8.72 17.00 11.72
N THR A 46 7.67 17.49 11.05
CA THR A 46 7.17 18.87 11.16
C THR A 46 5.89 18.94 11.97
N ASN A 47 4.98 17.98 11.79
CA ASN A 47 3.71 17.88 12.49
C ASN A 47 3.42 16.41 12.80
N LYS A 48 3.65 16.00 14.06
CA LYS A 48 3.46 14.62 14.51
C LYS A 48 2.03 14.13 14.32
N GLY A 49 1.03 14.98 14.56
CA GLY A 49 -0.38 14.60 14.44
C GLY A 49 -0.77 14.26 13.00
N LEU A 50 -0.45 15.15 12.06
CA LEU A 50 -0.69 14.91 10.64
C LEU A 50 0.14 13.73 10.12
N GLY A 51 1.40 13.61 10.53
CA GLY A 51 2.26 12.50 10.11
C GLY A 51 1.76 11.13 10.57
N LEU A 52 1.31 11.03 11.83
CA LEU A 52 0.67 9.83 12.35
C LEU A 52 -0.65 9.53 11.63
N GLY A 53 -1.46 10.55 11.35
CA GLY A 53 -2.71 10.38 10.60
C GLY A 53 -2.48 9.81 9.20
N VAL A 54 -1.50 10.33 8.46
CA VAL A 54 -1.12 9.83 7.14
C VAL A 54 -0.55 8.41 7.21
N GLY A 55 0.28 8.12 8.22
CA GLY A 55 0.80 6.77 8.44
C GLY A 55 -0.29 5.75 8.78
N ALA A 56 -1.25 6.12 9.62
CA ALA A 56 -2.40 5.29 9.96
C ALA A 56 -3.28 5.02 8.72
N LEU A 57 -3.48 6.03 7.87
CA LEU A 57 -4.19 5.85 6.60
C LEU A 57 -3.50 4.82 5.70
N GLY A 58 -2.16 4.86 5.63
CA GLY A 58 -1.36 3.87 4.92
C GLY A 58 -1.53 2.44 5.46
N LEU A 59 -1.59 2.28 6.78
CA LEU A 59 -1.88 0.99 7.43
C LEU A 59 -3.29 0.48 7.13
N VAL A 60 -4.29 1.35 7.20
CA VAL A 60 -5.68 0.99 6.86
C VAL A 60 -5.77 0.56 5.39
N TYR A 61 -5.13 1.31 4.49
CA TYR A 61 -5.05 0.96 3.08
C TYR A 61 -4.37 -0.41 2.86
N PHE A 62 -3.25 -0.68 3.56
CA PHE A 62 -2.59 -1.97 3.52
C PHE A 62 -3.54 -3.11 3.94
N MET A 63 -4.23 -2.97 5.07
CA MET A 63 -5.16 -3.99 5.55
C MET A 63 -6.32 -4.22 4.56
N LEU A 64 -6.85 -3.16 3.95
CA LEU A 64 -7.90 -3.28 2.94
C LEU A 64 -7.42 -4.01 1.69
N VAL A 65 -6.29 -3.61 1.10
CA VAL A 65 -5.77 -4.23 -0.13
C VAL A 65 -5.36 -5.68 0.13
N PHE A 66 -4.63 -5.92 1.22
CA PHE A 66 -4.20 -7.26 1.59
C PHE A 66 -5.40 -8.16 1.89
N GLY A 67 -6.35 -7.68 2.70
CA GLY A 67 -7.56 -8.41 3.05
C GLY A 67 -8.47 -8.69 1.86
N TYR A 68 -8.58 -7.75 0.92
CA TYR A 68 -9.31 -7.98 -0.33
C TYR A 68 -8.64 -9.05 -1.19
N GLY A 69 -7.31 -9.01 -1.31
CA GLY A 69 -6.54 -10.00 -2.04
C GLY A 69 -6.72 -11.42 -1.49
N THR A 70 -6.58 -11.58 -0.17
CA THR A 70 -6.76 -12.88 0.49
C THR A 70 -8.21 -13.35 0.43
N GLY A 71 -9.18 -12.47 0.67
CA GLY A 71 -10.61 -12.79 0.58
C GLY A 71 -11.02 -13.24 -0.83
N LYS A 72 -10.52 -12.58 -1.87
CA LYS A 72 -10.75 -12.97 -3.26
C LYS A 72 -10.18 -14.36 -3.56
N ASP A 73 -8.97 -14.65 -3.09
CA ASP A 73 -8.33 -15.95 -3.30
C ASP A 73 -9.09 -17.09 -2.59
N LEU A 74 -9.56 -16.85 -1.36
CA LEU A 74 -10.41 -17.79 -0.64
C LEU A 74 -11.73 -18.04 -1.39
N ALA A 75 -12.39 -16.99 -1.87
CA ALA A 75 -13.64 -17.11 -2.62
C ALA A 75 -13.47 -17.89 -3.94
N LEU A 76 -12.39 -17.64 -4.67
CA LEU A 76 -12.07 -18.39 -5.89
C LEU A 76 -11.84 -19.88 -5.61
N ARG A 77 -11.14 -20.19 -4.52
CA ARG A 77 -10.88 -21.57 -4.10
C ARG A 77 -12.16 -22.30 -3.70
N ASP A 78 -13.05 -21.63 -2.97
CA ASP A 78 -14.33 -22.22 -2.56
C ASP A 78 -15.26 -22.43 -3.76
N ASN A 79 -15.32 -21.48 -4.69
CA ASN A 79 -16.06 -21.65 -5.95
C ASN A 79 -15.52 -22.80 -6.80
N ALA A 80 -14.20 -22.96 -6.88
CA ALA A 80 -13.59 -24.08 -7.61
C ALA A 80 -13.97 -25.43 -6.98
N ARG A 81 -13.98 -25.52 -5.64
CA ARG A 81 -14.41 -26.72 -4.91
C ARG A 81 -15.88 -27.05 -5.14
N GLN A 82 -16.77 -26.05 -5.09
CA GLN A 82 -18.20 -26.22 -5.37
C GLN A 82 -18.45 -26.67 -6.80
N ALA A 83 -17.75 -26.07 -7.78
CA ALA A 83 -17.86 -26.45 -9.18
C ALA A 83 -17.46 -27.91 -9.42
N SER A 84 -16.37 -28.38 -8.80
CA SER A 84 -15.93 -29.79 -8.89
C SER A 84 -16.91 -30.77 -8.24
N GLN A 85 -17.59 -30.38 -7.15
CA GLN A 85 -18.61 -31.22 -6.51
C GLN A 85 -19.91 -31.27 -7.31
N GLY A 86 -20.31 -30.16 -7.94
CA GLY A 86 -21.49 -30.11 -8.81
C GLY A 86 -21.37 -30.96 -10.08
N THR A 87 -20.15 -31.16 -10.60
CA THR A 87 -19.92 -32.00 -11.79
C THR A 87 -19.99 -33.51 -11.51
N LEU A 88 -19.73 -33.96 -10.28
CA LEU A 88 -19.90 -35.38 -9.88
C LEU A 88 -21.32 -35.73 -9.44
N GLY A 89 -22.21 -34.74 -9.27
CA GLY A 89 -23.60 -34.93 -8.84
C GLY A 89 -24.64 -34.84 -9.96
N SER A 90 -24.24 -34.71 -11.21
CA SER A 90 -25.17 -34.69 -12.35
C SER A 90 -25.42 -36.13 -12.82
N PRO A 91 -26.68 -36.64 -12.80
CA PRO A 91 -27.04 -37.95 -13.34
C PRO A 91 -26.90 -38.04 -14.86
#